data_AF-A0AA39YN60-F1
#
_entry.id   AF-A0AA39YN60-F1
#
_cell.length_a   1.000
_cell.length_b   1.000
_cell.length_c   1.000
_cell.angle_alpha   90.00
_cell.angle_beta   90.00
_cell.angle_gamma   90.00
#
_symmetry.space_group_name_H-M   'P 1'
#
loop_
_entity.id
_entity.type
_entity.pdbx_description
1 polymer ?
#
loop_
_entity_poly.entity_id
_entity_poly.type
_entity_poly.pdbx_seq_one_letter_code
_entity_poly.pdbx_strand_id
1 'polypeptide(L)'
;MLFFDPFITNAADLQELLRQGIITSVRIVEEYLRQIDRHESSVNSFIAIAPRDGLLRIAARFDEERGRGDVRGPLHGLPIVLKDNFITADDLGMGTTAGSWALVGAKAKHNSVIAQKLIDAGLIILGKTNMTEFAGMKMTMMMPGRSAYGGQTLSPYVGPIEEGETLLGHSAPGGSSTGSAVAVASGFTPLAMGTETIGSIITPASRVALYALKPTAGI
;
A
#
# COMPACT_ATOMS: atom_id res chain seq x y z
N MET A 1 -21.31 11.54 7.27
CA MET A 1 -20.22 12.48 7.61
C MET A 1 -18.95 11.65 7.67
N LEU A 2 -17.86 12.10 7.07
CA LEU A 2 -16.56 11.42 7.21
C LEU A 2 -16.11 11.56 8.67
N PHE A 3 -15.65 10.47 9.29
CA PHE A 3 -15.13 10.49 10.66
C PHE A 3 -13.72 11.09 10.74
N PHE A 4 -12.99 11.05 9.63
CA PHE A 4 -11.66 11.63 9.48
C PHE A 4 -11.43 12.01 8.01
N ASP A 5 -10.45 12.87 7.77
CA ASP A 5 -10.01 13.21 6.41
C ASP A 5 -8.82 12.31 6.03
N PRO A 6 -8.96 11.42 5.04
CA PRO A 6 -7.92 10.46 4.66
C PRO A 6 -6.67 11.10 4.06
N PHE A 7 -6.70 12.39 3.69
CA PHE A 7 -5.53 13.07 3.13
C PHE A 7 -4.59 13.65 4.19
N ILE A 8 -5.09 13.95 5.39
CA ILE A 8 -4.32 14.63 6.44
C ILE A 8 -4.27 13.88 7.77
N THR A 9 -5.18 12.93 7.98
CA THR A 9 -5.24 12.14 9.22
C THR A 9 -4.20 11.03 9.16
N ASN A 10 -3.21 11.06 10.04
CA ASN A 10 -2.13 10.08 10.05
C ASN A 10 -2.46 8.86 10.94
N ALA A 11 -1.56 7.87 10.97
CA ALA A 11 -1.74 6.64 11.75
C ALA A 11 -1.89 6.89 13.28
N ALA A 12 -1.21 7.89 13.83
CA ALA A 12 -1.31 8.23 15.25
C ALA A 12 -2.68 8.86 15.57
N ASP A 13 -3.18 9.74 14.70
CA ASP A 13 -4.51 10.33 14.84
C ASP A 13 -5.60 9.25 14.79
N LEU A 14 -5.50 8.30 13.86
CA LEU A 14 -6.43 7.17 13.76
C LEU A 14 -6.40 6.27 14.99
N GLN A 15 -5.23 6.00 15.56
CA GLN A 15 -5.14 5.26 16.82
C GLN A 15 -5.80 6.00 17.97
N GLU A 16 -5.65 7.33 18.03
CA GLU A 16 -6.28 8.12 19.07
C GLU A 16 -7.80 8.05 18.98
N LEU A 17 -8.36 8.14 17.77
CA LEU A 17 -9.80 7.96 17.54
C LEU A 17 -10.29 6.55 17.94
N LEU A 18 -9.51 5.51 17.64
CA LEU A 18 -9.80 4.13 18.06
C LEU A 18 -9.74 3.99 19.59
N ARG A 19 -8.74 4.61 20.23
CA ARG A 19 -8.54 4.55 21.69
C ARG A 19 -9.66 5.27 22.44
N GLN A 20 -10.16 6.37 21.89
CA GLN A 20 -11.29 7.13 22.43
C GLN A 20 -12.65 6.46 22.14
N GLY A 21 -12.68 5.39 21.32
CA GLY A 21 -13.93 4.73 20.91
C GLY A 21 -14.79 5.57 19.97
N ILE A 22 -14.22 6.60 19.33
CA ILE A 22 -14.93 7.47 18.38
C ILE A 22 -15.18 6.75 17.06
N ILE A 23 -14.24 5.88 16.67
CA ILE A 23 -14.29 5.09 15.44
C ILE A 23 -13.87 3.65 15.73
N THR A 24 -14.17 2.74 14.80
CA THR A 24 -13.76 1.34 14.83
C THR A 24 -12.86 1.03 13.63
N SER A 25 -12.04 -0.02 13.71
CA SER A 25 -11.22 -0.52 12.62
C SER A 25 -12.05 -0.88 11.40
N VAL A 26 -13.24 -1.46 11.58
CA VAL A 26 -14.18 -1.70 10.48
C VAL A 26 -14.51 -0.40 9.75
N ARG A 27 -14.85 0.66 10.48
CA ARG A 27 -15.20 1.96 9.88
C ARG A 27 -14.01 2.62 9.18
N ILE A 28 -12.81 2.49 9.73
CA ILE A 28 -11.58 2.96 9.08
C ILE A 28 -11.37 2.23 7.74
N VAL A 29 -11.44 0.89 7.74
CA VAL A 29 -11.25 0.08 6.53
C VAL A 29 -12.31 0.40 5.47
N GLU A 30 -13.58 0.51 5.87
CA GLU A 30 -14.66 0.89 4.95
C GLU A 30 -14.44 2.27 4.32
N GLU A 31 -13.92 3.24 5.08
CA GLU A 31 -13.63 4.58 4.55
C GLU A 31 -12.54 4.55 3.48
N TYR A 32 -11.42 3.86 3.76
CA TYR A 32 -10.34 3.70 2.79
C TYR A 32 -10.77 2.92 1.55
N LEU A 33 -11.55 1.84 1.71
CA LEU A 33 -12.12 1.12 0.57
C LEU A 33 -13.02 2.00 -0.28
N ARG A 34 -13.79 2.91 0.34
CA ARG A 34 -14.63 3.87 -0.38
C ARG A 34 -13.81 4.92 -1.14
N GLN A 35 -12.68 5.36 -0.59
CA GLN A 35 -11.75 6.25 -1.29
C GLN A 35 -11.14 5.55 -2.51
N ILE A 36 -10.70 4.30 -2.32
CA ILE A 36 -10.19 3.45 -3.40
C ILE A 36 -11.24 3.31 -4.50
N ASP A 37 -12.49 2.98 -4.17
CA ASP A 37 -13.57 2.83 -5.16
C ASP A 37 -13.80 4.07 -6.01
N ARG A 38 -13.61 5.26 -5.43
CA ARG A 38 -13.89 6.53 -6.11
C ARG A 38 -12.74 7.02 -6.98
N HIS A 39 -11.50 6.75 -6.57
CA HIS A 39 -10.35 7.48 -7.09
C HIS A 39 -9.22 6.59 -7.60
N GLU A 40 -9.20 5.30 -7.27
CA GLU A 40 -8.08 4.45 -7.67
C GLU A 40 -7.95 4.32 -9.21
N SER A 41 -9.06 4.35 -9.94
CA SER A 41 -9.04 4.27 -11.41
C SER A 41 -8.32 5.43 -12.11
N SER A 42 -8.09 6.57 -11.44
CA SER A 42 -7.35 7.70 -12.03
C SER A 42 -5.84 7.61 -11.82
N VAL A 43 -5.37 6.77 -10.89
CA VAL A 43 -3.95 6.70 -10.51
C VAL A 43 -3.34 5.31 -10.63
N ASN A 44 -4.15 4.25 -10.61
CA ASN A 44 -3.72 2.86 -10.84
C ASN A 44 -2.53 2.46 -9.95
N SER A 45 -2.67 2.73 -8.65
CA SER A 45 -1.70 2.45 -7.59
C SER A 45 -1.76 1.02 -7.06
N PHE A 46 -2.88 0.32 -7.19
CA PHE A 46 -3.09 -1.07 -6.78
C PHE A 46 -2.95 -2.03 -7.95
N ILE A 47 -2.35 -3.20 -7.68
CA ILE A 47 -2.33 -4.33 -8.61
C ILE A 47 -3.26 -5.46 -8.17
N ALA A 48 -3.55 -5.52 -6.86
CA ALA A 48 -4.58 -6.39 -6.30
C ALA A 48 -5.09 -5.77 -4.99
N ILE A 49 -6.40 -5.83 -4.77
CA ILE A 49 -7.03 -5.50 -3.49
C ILE A 49 -7.49 -6.81 -2.86
N ALA A 50 -7.26 -6.99 -1.56
CA ALA A 50 -7.66 -8.19 -0.86
C ALA A 50 -9.20 -8.31 -0.79
N PRO A 51 -9.75 -9.53 -0.65
CA PRO A 51 -11.19 -9.74 -0.56
C PRO A 51 -11.83 -8.92 0.58
N ARG A 52 -12.84 -8.11 0.24
CA ARG A 52 -13.46 -7.16 1.18
C ARG A 52 -14.04 -7.81 2.41
N ASP A 53 -14.69 -8.96 2.23
CA ASP A 53 -15.26 -9.74 3.32
C ASP A 53 -14.17 -10.20 4.30
N GLY A 54 -13.00 -10.60 3.79
CA GLY A 54 -11.82 -10.92 4.60
C GLY A 54 -11.30 -9.71 5.38
N LEU A 55 -11.16 -8.56 4.71
CA LEU A 55 -10.72 -7.32 5.33
C LEU A 55 -11.64 -6.88 6.48
N LEU A 56 -12.96 -6.91 6.26
CA LEU A 56 -13.94 -6.51 7.27
C LEU A 56 -14.01 -7.51 8.44
N ARG A 57 -13.85 -8.81 8.18
CA ARG A 57 -13.73 -9.82 9.26
C ARG A 57 -12.52 -9.59 10.15
N ILE A 58 -11.35 -9.32 9.54
CA ILE A 58 -10.12 -9.03 10.29
C ILE A 58 -10.30 -7.74 11.11
N ALA A 59 -10.86 -6.69 10.51
CA ALA A 59 -11.13 -5.43 11.19
C ALA A 59 -12.07 -5.61 12.40
N ALA A 60 -13.17 -6.35 12.22
CA ALA A 60 -14.13 -6.63 13.30
C ALA A 60 -13.48 -7.41 14.44
N ARG A 61 -12.64 -8.41 14.13
CA ARG A 61 -11.87 -9.13 15.15
C ARG A 61 -10.94 -8.20 15.92
N PHE A 62 -10.28 -7.25 15.26
CA PHE A 62 -9.42 -6.29 15.94
C PHE A 62 -10.19 -5.29 16.80
N ASP A 63 -11.42 -4.93 16.42
CA ASP A 63 -12.34 -4.17 17.26
C ASP A 63 -12.75 -4.97 18.52
N GLU A 64 -13.06 -6.26 18.38
CA GLU A 64 -13.35 -7.15 19.52
C GLU A 64 -12.15 -7.31 20.46
N GLU A 65 -10.96 -7.56 19.92
CA GLU A 65 -9.71 -7.62 20.68
C GLU A 65 -9.50 -6.32 21.47
N ARG A 66 -9.67 -5.17 20.82
CA ARG A 66 -9.58 -3.86 21.49
C ARG A 66 -10.60 -3.70 22.61
N GLY A 67 -11.85 -4.13 22.41
CA GLY A 67 -12.91 -4.10 23.42
C GLY A 67 -12.62 -4.97 24.66
N ARG A 68 -11.81 -6.03 24.50
CA ARG A 68 -11.31 -6.86 25.61
C ARG A 68 -10.01 -6.36 26.24
N GLY A 69 -9.39 -5.34 25.66
CA GLY A 69 -8.07 -4.84 26.09
C GLY A 69 -6.88 -5.57 25.45
N ASP A 70 -7.10 -6.47 24.49
CA ASP A 70 -6.08 -7.28 23.80
C ASP A 70 -5.41 -6.48 22.65
N VAL A 71 -4.88 -5.29 22.94
CA VAL A 71 -4.24 -4.44 21.91
C VAL A 71 -2.84 -4.97 21.57
N ARG A 72 -2.61 -5.33 20.31
CA ARG A 72 -1.35 -5.97 19.84
C ARG A 72 -0.16 -5.02 19.72
N GLY A 73 -0.41 -3.72 19.68
CA GLY A 73 0.64 -2.70 19.55
C GLY A 73 0.11 -1.35 19.06
N PRO A 74 1.03 -0.41 18.77
CA PRO A 74 0.67 0.97 18.40
C PRO A 74 0.02 1.11 17.02
N LEU A 75 -0.09 0.04 16.24
CA LEU A 75 -0.71 0.05 14.90
C LEU A 75 -1.93 -0.87 14.83
N HIS A 76 -2.38 -1.40 15.97
CA HIS A 76 -3.47 -2.36 16.06
C HIS A 76 -4.74 -1.85 15.37
N GLY A 77 -5.23 -2.59 14.39
CA GLY A 77 -6.46 -2.29 13.69
C GLY A 77 -6.35 -1.27 12.57
N LEU A 78 -5.15 -0.82 12.18
CA LEU A 78 -4.98 0.11 11.05
C LEU A 78 -4.74 -0.60 9.73
N PRO A 79 -5.21 -0.02 8.61
CA PRO A 79 -4.87 -0.51 7.29
C PRO A 79 -3.45 -0.16 6.88
N ILE A 80 -2.87 -1.03 6.04
CA ILE A 80 -1.59 -0.84 5.34
C ILE A 80 -1.67 -1.47 3.95
N VAL A 81 -0.84 -1.02 3.02
CA VAL A 81 -0.64 -1.68 1.73
C VAL A 81 0.80 -2.11 1.54
N LEU A 82 1.02 -3.18 0.78
CA LEU A 82 2.36 -3.70 0.53
C LEU A 82 2.68 -3.65 -0.96
N LYS A 83 3.90 -3.26 -1.31
CA LYS A 83 4.42 -3.46 -2.68
C LYS A 83 4.27 -4.91 -3.14
N ASP A 84 4.03 -5.11 -4.44
CA ASP A 84 3.76 -6.41 -5.04
C ASP A 84 4.94 -7.42 -5.06
N ASN A 85 6.07 -7.07 -4.45
CA ASN A 85 7.19 -7.98 -4.23
C ASN A 85 7.33 -8.43 -2.76
N PHE A 86 6.43 -8.02 -1.87
CA PHE A 86 6.31 -8.64 -0.54
C PHE A 86 5.46 -9.90 -0.63
N ILE A 87 6.04 -11.06 -0.37
CA ILE A 87 5.31 -12.33 -0.42
C ILE A 87 4.20 -12.34 0.63
N THR A 88 2.98 -12.64 0.19
CA THR A 88 1.78 -12.90 1.00
C THR A 88 1.27 -14.31 0.74
N ALA A 89 0.80 -15.00 1.77
CA ALA A 89 0.22 -16.32 1.65
C ALA A 89 -1.06 -16.29 0.81
N ASP A 90 -1.34 -17.40 0.11
CA ASP A 90 -2.48 -17.54 -0.83
C ASP A 90 -3.85 -17.29 -0.16
N ASP A 91 -3.96 -17.57 1.14
CA ASP A 91 -5.18 -17.39 1.94
C ASP A 91 -5.57 -15.92 2.15
N LEU A 92 -4.65 -14.98 1.93
CA LEU A 92 -4.96 -13.54 1.92
C LEU A 92 -5.64 -13.09 0.63
N GLY A 93 -5.78 -13.99 -0.37
CA GLY A 93 -6.53 -13.72 -1.60
C GLY A 93 -5.89 -12.67 -2.51
N MET A 94 -4.58 -12.42 -2.35
CA MET A 94 -3.81 -11.48 -3.15
C MET A 94 -2.45 -12.07 -3.54
N GLY A 95 -2.19 -12.17 -4.84
CA GLY A 95 -0.96 -12.74 -5.38
C GLY A 95 0.26 -11.83 -5.15
N THR A 96 1.45 -12.37 -5.39
CA THR A 96 2.71 -11.60 -5.40
C THR A 96 3.35 -11.78 -6.77
N THR A 97 3.25 -10.77 -7.63
CA THR A 97 3.63 -10.92 -9.05
C THR A 97 4.89 -10.16 -9.45
N ALA A 98 5.41 -9.30 -8.56
CA ALA A 98 6.42 -8.30 -8.89
C ALA A 98 6.08 -7.49 -10.16
N GLY A 99 4.79 -7.29 -10.43
CA GLY A 99 4.27 -6.63 -11.64
C GLY A 99 4.31 -7.47 -12.93
N SER A 100 4.64 -8.76 -12.87
CA SER A 100 4.85 -9.59 -14.05
C SER A 100 3.77 -10.65 -14.25
N TRP A 101 3.28 -10.78 -15.49
CA TRP A 101 2.36 -11.85 -15.88
C TRP A 101 2.90 -13.26 -15.60
N ALA A 102 4.23 -13.43 -15.63
CA ALA A 102 4.87 -14.72 -15.39
C ALA A 102 4.62 -15.30 -13.99
N LEU A 103 4.27 -14.46 -13.02
CA LEU A 103 4.04 -14.85 -11.63
C LEU A 103 2.55 -14.83 -11.25
N VAL A 104 1.66 -14.52 -12.19
CA VAL A 104 0.21 -14.61 -11.95
C VAL A 104 -0.17 -16.06 -11.69
N GLY A 105 -0.88 -16.30 -10.59
CA GLY A 105 -1.25 -17.64 -10.13
C GLY A 105 -0.17 -18.36 -9.30
N ALA A 106 1.01 -17.75 -9.10
CA ALA A 106 1.98 -18.29 -8.15
C ALA A 106 1.43 -18.22 -6.72
N LYS A 107 1.51 -19.35 -6.00
CA LYS A 107 0.96 -19.50 -4.64
C LYS A 107 2.07 -19.65 -3.62
N ALA A 108 2.15 -18.70 -2.69
CA ALA A 108 3.05 -18.81 -1.54
C ALA A 108 2.34 -19.52 -0.37
N LYS A 109 3.06 -20.43 0.29
CA LYS A 109 2.56 -21.12 1.50
C LYS A 109 2.62 -20.25 2.75
N HIS A 110 3.53 -19.27 2.76
CA HIS A 110 3.80 -18.44 3.93
C HIS A 110 3.99 -16.99 3.53
N ASN A 111 3.63 -16.09 4.44
CA ASN A 111 3.98 -14.69 4.33
C ASN A 111 5.50 -14.51 4.42
N SER A 112 6.03 -13.49 3.73
CA SER A 112 7.36 -12.97 4.06
C SER A 112 7.44 -12.59 5.53
N VAL A 113 8.64 -12.66 6.12
CA VAL A 113 8.86 -12.35 7.55
C VAL A 113 8.30 -10.98 7.93
N ILE A 114 8.50 -9.97 7.09
CA ILE A 114 8.02 -8.61 7.34
C ILE A 114 6.50 -8.50 7.23
N ALA A 115 5.87 -9.16 6.25
CA ALA A 115 4.41 -9.21 6.15
C ALA A 115 3.79 -9.89 7.38
N GLN A 116 4.41 -10.98 7.85
CA GLN A 116 3.95 -11.66 9.07
C GLN A 116 4.09 -10.76 10.29
N LYS A 117 5.22 -10.06 10.47
CA LYS A 117 5.41 -9.10 11.58
C LYS A 117 4.35 -8.00 11.59
N LEU A 118 3.95 -7.49 10.43
CA LEU A 118 2.89 -6.48 10.32
C LEU A 118 1.53 -7.04 10.73
N ILE A 119 1.21 -8.27 10.29
CA ILE A 119 -0.02 -8.98 10.69
C ILE A 119 -0.03 -9.21 12.22
N ASP A 120 1.09 -9.68 12.77
CA ASP A 120 1.23 -9.96 14.20
C ASP A 120 1.10 -8.68 15.04
N ALA A 121 1.60 -7.55 14.54
CA ALA A 121 1.43 -6.22 15.13
C ALA A 121 0.00 -5.66 15.00
N GLY A 122 -0.93 -6.40 14.37
CA GLY A 122 -2.33 -6.04 14.26
C GLY A 122 -2.67 -5.14 13.07
N LEU A 123 -1.84 -5.06 12.03
CA LEU A 123 -2.20 -4.32 10.82
C LEU A 123 -3.07 -5.15 9.86
N ILE A 124 -3.90 -4.45 9.10
CA ILE A 124 -4.80 -4.99 8.09
C ILE A 124 -4.21 -4.70 6.71
N ILE A 125 -3.70 -5.72 6.02
CA ILE A 125 -3.14 -5.52 4.68
C ILE A 125 -4.29 -5.39 3.67
N LEU A 126 -4.57 -4.18 3.20
CA LEU A 126 -5.66 -3.89 2.25
C LEU A 126 -5.42 -4.49 0.86
N GLY A 127 -4.16 -4.62 0.47
CA GLY A 127 -3.82 -5.10 -0.86
C GLY A 127 -2.35 -4.94 -1.23
N LYS A 128 -2.11 -5.18 -2.52
CA LYS A 128 -0.82 -5.11 -3.19
C LYS A 128 -0.79 -3.88 -4.09
N THR A 129 0.24 -3.06 -3.94
CA THR A 129 0.42 -1.89 -4.81
C THR A 129 1.27 -2.22 -6.02
N ASN A 130 0.90 -1.64 -7.16
CA ASN A 130 1.66 -1.70 -8.40
C ASN A 130 3.07 -1.08 -8.21
N MET A 131 3.97 -1.45 -9.10
CA MET A 131 5.39 -1.14 -9.01
C MET A 131 6.03 -1.13 -10.40
N THR A 132 7.21 -0.55 -10.55
CA THR A 132 8.02 -0.86 -11.74
C THR A 132 8.33 -2.35 -11.75
N GLU A 133 7.98 -3.06 -12.83
CA GLU A 133 8.09 -4.53 -12.91
C GLU A 133 9.50 -5.03 -12.55
N PHE A 134 9.57 -6.12 -11.77
CA PHE A 134 10.80 -6.65 -11.17
C PHE A 134 11.66 -5.58 -10.48
N ALA A 135 11.02 -4.63 -9.82
CA ALA A 135 11.64 -3.51 -9.12
C ALA A 135 12.53 -2.63 -10.03
N GLY A 136 12.25 -2.58 -11.33
CA GLY A 136 13.05 -1.85 -12.31
C GLY A 136 14.26 -2.62 -12.84
N MET A 137 14.38 -3.92 -12.53
CA MET A 137 15.53 -4.76 -12.92
C MET A 137 15.25 -5.63 -14.15
N LYS A 138 14.19 -5.34 -14.93
CA LYS A 138 13.82 -6.13 -16.12
C LYS A 138 14.55 -5.68 -17.39
N MET A 139 14.73 -4.37 -17.58
CA MET A 139 15.41 -3.79 -18.75
C MET A 139 15.93 -2.38 -18.43
N THR A 140 16.78 -1.83 -19.30
CA THR A 140 17.22 -0.44 -19.20
C THR A 140 16.08 0.52 -19.51
N MET A 141 16.09 1.70 -18.88
CA MET A 141 15.16 2.81 -19.17
C MET A 141 13.66 2.45 -19.04
N MET A 142 13.29 1.59 -18.09
CA MET A 142 11.88 1.31 -17.79
C MET A 142 11.17 2.53 -17.24
N MET A 143 10.03 2.89 -17.84
CA MET A 143 9.14 3.91 -17.30
C MET A 143 8.77 3.59 -15.83
N PRO A 144 9.07 4.48 -14.86
CA PRO A 144 8.75 4.23 -13.47
C PRO A 144 7.24 4.05 -13.26
N GLY A 145 6.87 3.12 -12.37
CA GLY A 145 5.46 2.80 -12.10
C GLY A 145 4.79 1.92 -13.16
N ARG A 146 5.50 1.51 -14.21
CA ARG A 146 4.96 0.60 -15.23
C ARG A 146 5.25 -0.85 -14.89
N SER A 147 4.22 -1.67 -14.96
CA SER A 147 4.35 -3.12 -15.00
C SER A 147 3.47 -3.76 -16.08
N ALA A 148 3.86 -4.94 -16.54
CA ALA A 148 3.11 -5.65 -17.57
C ALA A 148 1.73 -6.11 -17.05
N TYR A 149 1.65 -6.52 -15.77
CA TYR A 149 0.41 -7.00 -15.16
C TYR A 149 -0.46 -5.86 -14.61
N GLY A 150 0.15 -4.91 -13.87
CA GLY A 150 -0.57 -3.83 -13.20
C GLY A 150 -0.70 -2.54 -14.02
N GLY A 151 -0.12 -2.46 -15.21
CA GLY A 151 -0.17 -1.26 -16.04
C GLY A 151 0.68 -0.12 -15.49
N GLN A 152 0.31 1.12 -15.81
CA GLN A 152 1.04 2.34 -15.44
C GLN A 152 0.39 3.00 -14.21
N THR A 153 1.12 3.13 -13.12
CA THR A 153 0.73 4.02 -12.01
C THR A 153 1.02 5.47 -12.38
N LEU A 154 0.13 6.39 -12.01
CA LEU A 154 0.24 7.83 -12.28
C LEU A 154 0.41 8.62 -10.99
N SER A 155 1.05 9.78 -11.08
CA SER A 155 1.14 10.71 -9.95
C SER A 155 -0.23 11.36 -9.70
N PRO A 156 -0.72 11.43 -8.46
CA PRO A 156 -1.97 12.12 -8.14
C PRO A 156 -1.86 13.64 -8.29
N TYR A 157 -0.64 14.19 -8.38
CA TYR A 157 -0.40 15.63 -8.50
C TYR A 157 -0.23 16.11 -9.94
N VAL A 158 0.33 15.26 -10.81
CA VAL A 158 0.69 15.62 -12.20
C VAL A 158 -0.24 14.95 -13.22
N GLY A 159 -0.70 13.73 -12.93
CA GLY A 159 -1.61 13.00 -13.80
C GLY A 159 -0.87 12.16 -14.87
N PRO A 160 -1.33 12.17 -16.14
CA PRO A 160 -0.80 11.31 -17.20
C PRO A 160 0.70 11.47 -17.46
N ILE A 161 1.34 10.40 -17.94
CA ILE A 161 2.72 10.45 -18.42
C ILE A 161 2.77 11.27 -19.72
N GLU A 162 3.59 12.31 -19.75
CA GLU A 162 3.81 13.16 -20.91
C GLU A 162 4.61 12.45 -22.02
N GLU A 163 4.40 12.86 -23.27
CA GLU A 163 5.15 12.34 -24.40
C GLU A 163 6.63 12.77 -24.30
N GLY A 164 7.55 11.84 -24.55
CA GLY A 164 8.99 12.09 -24.44
C GLY A 164 9.52 12.12 -22.99
N GLU A 165 8.69 11.75 -22.02
CA GLU A 165 9.06 11.75 -20.61
C GLU A 165 10.29 10.87 -20.32
N THR A 166 11.13 11.36 -19.42
CA THR A 166 12.33 10.66 -18.95
C THR A 166 12.09 10.01 -17.59
N LEU A 167 12.99 9.12 -17.17
CA LEU A 167 12.88 8.43 -15.87
C LEU A 167 12.71 9.36 -14.66
N LEU A 168 13.22 10.58 -14.75
CA LEU A 168 13.19 11.57 -13.68
C LEU A 168 12.54 12.88 -14.08
N GLY A 169 11.86 12.95 -15.23
CA GLY A 169 11.17 14.19 -15.59
C GLY A 169 9.85 14.36 -14.83
N HIS A 170 9.06 15.34 -15.24
CA HIS A 170 8.05 15.94 -14.36
C HIS A 170 6.87 15.02 -14.05
N SER A 171 6.33 14.36 -15.08
CA SER A 171 5.18 13.44 -14.99
C SER A 171 5.56 12.02 -14.55
N ALA A 172 6.86 11.70 -14.52
CA ALA A 172 7.33 10.41 -14.01
C ALA A 172 7.06 10.29 -12.49
N PRO A 173 6.31 9.26 -12.04
CA PRO A 173 5.89 9.13 -10.64
C PRO A 173 7.02 8.62 -9.71
N GLY A 174 8.22 8.42 -10.25
CA GLY A 174 9.31 7.71 -9.57
C GLY A 174 9.01 6.22 -9.38
N GLY A 175 9.92 5.51 -8.76
CA GLY A 175 9.77 4.07 -8.56
C GLY A 175 11.04 3.43 -8.01
N SER A 176 11.03 2.14 -7.72
CA SER A 176 10.00 1.17 -8.11
C SER A 176 8.82 0.99 -7.14
N SER A 177 8.83 1.57 -5.94
CA SER A 177 7.69 1.49 -4.99
C SER A 177 6.59 2.53 -5.31
N THR A 178 6.27 2.67 -6.59
CA THR A 178 5.42 3.75 -7.10
C THR A 178 4.01 3.70 -6.53
N GLY A 179 3.32 2.56 -6.66
CA GLY A 179 1.96 2.41 -6.14
C GLY A 179 1.90 2.58 -4.62
N SER A 180 2.93 2.16 -3.89
CA SER A 180 2.98 2.35 -2.43
C SER A 180 2.97 3.83 -2.04
N ALA A 181 3.75 4.66 -2.72
CA ALA A 181 3.76 6.09 -2.48
C ALA A 181 2.46 6.76 -2.94
N VAL A 182 1.98 6.42 -4.15
CA VAL A 182 0.75 6.98 -4.71
C VAL A 182 -0.49 6.62 -3.88
N ALA A 183 -0.57 5.39 -3.36
CA ALA A 183 -1.70 4.97 -2.52
C ALA A 183 -1.80 5.79 -1.22
N VAL A 184 -0.67 6.08 -0.56
CA VAL A 184 -0.66 6.94 0.63
C VAL A 184 -1.02 8.38 0.26
N ALA A 185 -0.40 8.94 -0.77
CA ALA A 185 -0.64 10.32 -1.20
C ALA A 185 -2.08 10.56 -1.71
N SER A 186 -2.75 9.52 -2.21
CA SER A 186 -4.13 9.57 -2.67
C SER A 186 -5.16 9.29 -1.56
N GLY A 187 -4.73 9.14 -0.31
CA GLY A 187 -5.62 8.88 0.82
C GLY A 187 -6.27 7.49 0.80
N PHE A 188 -5.59 6.48 0.23
CA PHE A 188 -6.09 5.10 0.18
C PHE A 188 -5.67 4.25 1.37
N THR A 189 -4.68 4.72 2.13
CA THR A 189 -4.15 4.07 3.32
C THR A 189 -3.26 5.06 4.08
N PRO A 190 -3.17 4.99 5.42
CA PRO A 190 -2.29 5.87 6.18
C PRO A 190 -0.81 5.45 6.06
N LEU A 191 -0.55 4.20 5.69
CA LEU A 191 0.79 3.59 5.67
C LEU A 191 0.97 2.67 4.46
N ALA A 192 2.21 2.54 4.00
CA ALA A 192 2.59 1.58 2.98
C ALA A 192 4.00 1.04 3.20
N MET A 193 4.25 -0.20 2.73
CA MET A 193 5.59 -0.77 2.65
C MET A 193 6.09 -0.75 1.20
N GLY A 194 7.26 -0.16 1.01
CA GLY A 194 8.04 -0.22 -0.24
C GLY A 194 9.34 -1.01 -0.08
N THR A 195 10.05 -1.22 -1.19
CA THR A 195 11.40 -1.80 -1.18
C THR A 195 12.36 -0.91 -1.92
N GLU A 196 13.61 -0.83 -1.45
CA GLU A 196 14.64 -0.02 -2.08
C GLU A 196 15.94 -0.79 -2.33
N THR A 197 16.39 -0.77 -3.59
CA THR A 197 17.77 -1.08 -3.97
C THR A 197 18.55 0.21 -4.13
N ILE A 198 18.05 1.13 -4.97
CA ILE A 198 18.57 2.49 -5.16
C ILE A 198 17.37 3.40 -5.43
N GLY A 199 17.06 4.34 -4.53
CA GLY A 199 16.00 5.35 -4.70
C GLY A 199 14.55 4.84 -4.68
N SER A 200 14.33 3.51 -4.69
CA SER A 200 13.00 2.95 -4.95
C SER A 200 11.93 3.13 -3.85
N ILE A 201 12.28 3.66 -2.68
CA ILE A 201 11.36 4.17 -1.65
C ILE A 201 11.39 5.69 -1.68
N ILE A 202 12.57 6.30 -1.56
CA ILE A 202 12.69 7.77 -1.37
C ILE A 202 12.29 8.57 -2.62
N THR A 203 12.61 8.08 -3.82
CA THR A 203 12.29 8.79 -5.08
C THR A 203 10.78 8.88 -5.31
N PRO A 204 10.00 7.78 -5.32
CA PRO A 204 8.56 7.91 -5.49
C PRO A 204 7.91 8.69 -4.34
N ALA A 205 8.36 8.54 -3.09
CA ALA A 205 7.83 9.29 -1.96
C ALA A 205 8.04 10.82 -2.11
N SER A 206 9.24 11.26 -2.49
CA SER A 206 9.52 12.68 -2.73
C SER A 206 8.69 13.27 -3.86
N ARG A 207 8.33 12.46 -4.87
CA ARG A 207 7.49 12.90 -6.00
C ARG A 207 6.04 13.16 -5.61
N VAL A 208 5.59 12.56 -4.52
CA VAL A 208 4.22 12.71 -4.00
C VAL A 208 4.19 13.29 -2.59
N ALA A 209 5.22 14.07 -2.24
CA ALA A 209 5.30 14.85 -1.00
C ALA A 209 5.13 14.03 0.30
N LEU A 210 5.67 12.81 0.34
CA LEU A 210 5.61 11.95 1.53
C LEU A 210 6.91 11.89 2.31
N TYR A 211 6.77 11.69 3.61
CA TYR A 211 7.86 11.18 4.44
C TYR A 211 8.14 9.71 4.09
N ALA A 212 9.41 9.34 3.99
CA ALA A 212 9.83 7.98 3.71
C ALA A 212 11.12 7.63 4.45
N LEU A 213 11.23 6.36 4.85
CA LEU A 213 12.38 5.83 5.54
C LEU A 213 12.95 4.65 4.74
N LYS A 214 14.22 4.76 4.36
CA LYS A 214 15.02 3.63 3.88
C LYS A 214 15.99 3.23 5.00
N PRO A 215 15.72 2.15 5.76
CA PRO A 215 16.59 1.76 6.86
C PRO A 215 17.99 1.35 6.38
N THR A 216 18.93 1.24 7.32
CA THR A 216 20.22 0.59 7.08
C THR A 216 19.98 -0.88 6.70
N ALA A 217 20.70 -1.38 5.71
CA ALA A 217 20.58 -2.79 5.32
C ALA A 217 20.92 -3.71 6.51
N GLY A 218 20.03 -4.68 6.78
CA GLY A 218 20.15 -5.61 7.91
C GLY A 218 19.25 -5.29 9.12
N ILE A 219 18.60 -4.13 9.13
CA ILE A 219 17.47 -3.79 10.02
C ILE A 219 16.16 -4.27 9.38
#